data_AF-A0A2N6FLM1-F1
#
_entry.id   AF-A0A2N6FLM1-F1
#
_cell.length_a   1.000
_cell.length_b   1.000
_cell.length_c   1.000
_cell.angle_alpha   90.00
_cell.angle_beta   90.00
_cell.angle_gamma   90.00
#
_symmetry.space_group_name_H-M   'P 1'
#
loop_
_entity.id
_entity.type
_entity.pdbx_description
1 polymer ?
#
loop_
_entity_poly.entity_id
_entity_poly.type
_entity_poly.pdbx_seq_one_letter_code
_entity_poly.pdbx_strand_id
1 'polypeptide(L)'
;MNKLIIASILISTSLVADVIWLEEAPMRMNWDKAMKYCEDKGAILPSKKVFQEIWYKNNRASDVEGFDLSVSYWTRDEVLDNKKYAAYPFYFVQGRDTWYYKADKYGVRCIKKAN
;
A
#
# COMPACT_ATOMS: atom_id res chain seq x y z
N MET A 1 -18.22 47.93 -18.62
CA MET A 1 -17.98 47.13 -17.40
C MET A 1 -17.30 45.83 -17.81
N ASN A 2 -15.97 45.76 -17.68
CA ASN A 2 -15.20 44.55 -17.99
C ASN A 2 -15.38 43.52 -16.88
N LYS A 3 -15.96 42.36 -17.21
CA LYS A 3 -15.96 41.20 -16.33
C LYS A 3 -14.66 40.43 -16.57
N LEU A 4 -13.68 40.63 -15.67
CA LEU A 4 -12.50 39.77 -15.58
C LEU A 4 -12.95 38.40 -15.04
N ILE A 5 -12.92 37.38 -15.90
CA ILE A 5 -13.05 35.98 -15.50
C ILE A 5 -11.66 35.54 -15.03
N ILE A 6 -11.46 35.46 -13.72
CA ILE A 6 -10.25 34.86 -13.15
C ILE A 6 -10.43 33.35 -13.22
N ALA A 7 -9.85 32.71 -14.23
CA ALA A 7 -9.73 31.27 -14.30
C ALA A 7 -8.66 30.81 -13.29
N SER A 8 -9.09 30.36 -12.12
CA SER A 8 -8.22 29.74 -11.13
C SER A 8 -7.80 28.36 -11.63
N ILE A 9 -6.61 28.28 -12.26
CA ILE A 9 -6.00 26.99 -12.59
C ILE A 9 -5.48 26.39 -11.28
N LEU A 10 -6.27 25.49 -10.70
CA LEU A 10 -5.82 24.60 -9.62
C LEU A 10 -4.83 23.60 -10.23
N ILE A 11 -3.55 23.94 -10.19
CA ILE A 11 -2.48 22.99 -10.46
C ILE A 11 -2.37 22.10 -9.21
N SER A 12 -3.18 21.05 -9.16
CA SER A 12 -3.00 19.99 -8.18
C SER A 12 -1.76 19.20 -8.58
N THR A 13 -0.60 19.58 -8.06
CA THR A 13 0.61 18.77 -8.14
C THR A 13 0.43 17.55 -7.25
N SER A 14 -0.28 16.53 -7.74
CA SER A 14 -0.25 15.21 -7.13
C SER A 14 1.13 14.62 -7.34
N LEU A 15 2.06 14.90 -6.41
CA LEU A 15 3.32 14.20 -6.21
C LEU A 15 3.04 12.77 -5.71
N VAL A 16 2.24 12.01 -6.44
CA VAL A 16 2.21 10.56 -6.24
C VAL A 16 3.37 10.05 -7.06
N ALA A 17 4.40 9.52 -6.41
CA ALA A 17 5.38 8.73 -7.13
C ALA A 17 4.61 7.59 -7.78
N ASP A 18 4.54 7.58 -9.12
CA ASP A 18 3.97 6.44 -9.82
C ASP A 18 4.78 5.20 -9.40
N VAL A 19 4.05 4.19 -8.92
CA VAL A 19 4.64 2.93 -8.49
C VAL A 19 4.16 1.84 -9.42
N ILE A 20 5.08 0.95 -9.78
CA ILE A 20 4.78 -0.23 -10.57
C ILE A 20 4.53 -1.36 -9.59
N TRP A 21 3.28 -1.84 -9.54
CA TRP A 21 2.91 -3.02 -8.77
C TRP A 21 3.41 -4.26 -9.47
N LEU A 22 4.10 -5.12 -8.72
CA LEU A 22 4.41 -6.47 -9.18
C LEU A 22 3.25 -7.41 -8.91
N GLU A 23 3.25 -8.53 -9.62
CA GLU A 23 2.33 -9.64 -9.34
C GLU A 23 2.40 -10.09 -7.88
N GLU A 24 1.27 -10.55 -7.38
CA GLU A 24 1.16 -11.08 -6.04
C GLU A 24 2.08 -12.29 -5.84
N ALA A 25 2.66 -12.41 -4.66
CA ALA A 25 3.41 -13.60 -4.30
C ALA A 25 2.51 -14.84 -4.31
N PRO A 26 2.98 -15.99 -4.82
CA PRO A 26 2.16 -17.20 -4.95
C PRO A 26 1.81 -17.84 -3.59
N MET A 27 2.38 -17.37 -2.48
CA MET A 27 2.14 -17.90 -1.15
C MET A 27 2.09 -16.79 -0.10
N ARG A 28 1.26 -17.02 0.92
CA ARG A 28 1.23 -16.18 2.12
C ARG A 28 2.49 -16.42 2.94
N MET A 29 3.10 -15.36 3.43
CA MET A 29 4.36 -15.45 4.17
C MET A 29 4.38 -14.51 5.35
N ASN A 30 5.31 -14.78 6.28
CA ASN A 30 5.54 -13.94 7.43
C ASN A 30 6.24 -12.63 7.02
N TRP A 31 6.25 -11.64 7.91
CA TRP A 31 6.66 -10.29 7.56
C TRP A 31 8.13 -10.21 7.09
N ASP A 32 9.04 -10.91 7.78
CA ASP A 32 10.47 -10.93 7.40
C ASP A 32 10.68 -11.55 6.01
N LYS A 33 9.95 -12.64 5.69
CA LYS A 33 9.98 -13.23 4.36
C LYS A 33 9.37 -12.32 3.30
N ALA A 34 8.32 -11.57 3.65
CA ALA A 34 7.70 -10.59 2.74
C ALA A 34 8.67 -9.48 2.36
N MET A 35 9.39 -8.93 3.34
CA MET A 35 10.45 -7.93 3.12
C MET A 35 11.52 -8.49 2.17
N LYS A 36 12.09 -9.65 2.51
CA LYS A 36 13.12 -10.30 1.70
C LYS A 36 12.63 -10.65 0.29
N TYR A 37 11.40 -11.13 0.15
CA TYR A 37 10.81 -11.47 -1.16
C TYR A 37 10.76 -10.27 -2.09
N CYS A 38 10.43 -9.08 -1.58
CA CYS A 38 10.44 -7.87 -2.39
C CYS A 38 11.87 -7.42 -2.74
N GLU A 39 12.81 -7.49 -1.78
CA GLU A 39 14.22 -7.17 -2.01
C GLU A 39 14.84 -8.06 -3.09
N ASP A 40 14.60 -9.38 -3.05
CA ASP A 40 15.10 -10.36 -4.01
C ASP A 40 14.58 -10.10 -5.45
N LYS A 41 13.50 -9.32 -5.61
CA LYS A 41 12.94 -8.88 -6.90
C LYS A 41 13.44 -7.49 -7.36
N GLY A 42 14.35 -6.89 -6.60
CA GLY A 42 14.76 -5.50 -6.80
C GLY A 42 13.57 -4.54 -6.62
N ALA A 43 12.71 -4.81 -5.64
CA ALA A 43 11.51 -4.06 -5.31
C ALA A 43 11.45 -3.81 -3.79
N ILE A 44 10.41 -3.13 -3.33
CA ILE A 44 10.18 -2.91 -1.90
C ILE A 44 8.78 -3.37 -1.48
N LEU A 45 8.64 -3.75 -0.20
CA LEU A 45 7.34 -3.91 0.41
C LEU A 45 6.71 -2.51 0.59
N PRO A 46 5.48 -2.25 0.09
CA PRO A 46 4.85 -0.93 0.18
C PRO A 46 4.63 -0.50 1.63
N SER A 47 4.58 0.81 1.88
CA SER A 47 4.06 1.32 3.16
C SER A 47 2.55 1.21 3.20
N LYS A 48 1.98 1.29 4.40
CA LYS A 48 0.55 1.40 4.62
C LYS A 48 -0.05 2.60 3.89
N LYS A 49 0.69 3.71 3.84
CA LYS A 49 0.27 4.92 3.10
C LYS A 49 0.01 4.63 1.62
N VAL A 50 0.87 3.83 0.97
CA VAL A 50 0.71 3.46 -0.44
C VAL A 50 -0.59 2.67 -0.67
N PHE A 51 -0.90 1.72 0.23
CA PHE A 51 -2.17 1.00 0.18
C PHE A 51 -3.38 1.90 0.43
N GLN A 52 -3.28 2.82 1.42
CA GLN A 52 -4.35 3.79 1.72
C GLN A 52 -4.65 4.69 0.51
N GLU A 53 -3.64 5.14 -0.22
CA GLU A 53 -3.82 5.97 -1.40
C GLU A 53 -4.59 5.24 -2.51
N ILE A 54 -4.32 3.96 -2.73
CA ILE A 54 -5.08 3.14 -3.70
C ILE A 54 -6.51 2.95 -3.24
N TRP A 55 -6.69 2.62 -1.96
CA TRP A 55 -8.03 2.48 -1.39
C TRP A 55 -8.83 3.77 -1.51
N TYR A 56 -8.23 4.94 -1.26
CA TYR A 56 -8.89 6.24 -1.46
C TYR A 56 -9.19 6.54 -2.92
N LYS A 57 -8.27 6.25 -3.84
CA LYS A 57 -8.50 6.39 -5.28
C LYS A 57 -9.62 5.48 -5.78
N ASN A 58 -9.78 4.31 -5.16
CA ASN A 58 -10.87 3.38 -5.41
C ASN A 58 -12.15 3.71 -4.62
N ASN A 59 -12.39 4.97 -4.27
CA ASN A 59 -13.56 5.42 -3.51
C ASN A 59 -13.80 4.67 -2.18
N ARG A 60 -12.74 4.16 -1.55
CA ARG A 60 -12.78 3.30 -0.34
C ARG A 60 -13.55 1.99 -0.55
N ALA A 61 -13.80 1.61 -1.80
CA ALA A 61 -14.38 0.32 -2.12
C ALA A 61 -13.33 -0.78 -1.90
N SER A 62 -13.78 -1.91 -1.36
CA SER A 62 -12.89 -3.01 -1.01
C SER A 62 -12.33 -3.69 -2.24
N ASP A 63 -13.13 -3.78 -3.31
CA ASP A 63 -12.82 -4.35 -4.61
C ASP A 63 -11.83 -3.48 -5.39
N VAL A 64 -10.56 -3.60 -5.02
CA VAL A 64 -9.45 -3.01 -5.76
C VAL A 64 -8.95 -4.01 -6.79
N GLU A 65 -8.96 -3.62 -8.06
CA GLU A 65 -8.48 -4.45 -9.17
C GLU A 65 -7.07 -4.99 -8.89
N GLY A 66 -6.88 -6.29 -9.14
CA GLY A 66 -5.62 -6.99 -8.87
C GLY A 66 -5.45 -7.44 -7.41
N PHE A 67 -6.29 -7.05 -6.45
CA PHE A 67 -6.16 -7.50 -5.06
C PHE A 67 -7.24 -8.52 -4.68
N ASP A 68 -6.83 -9.54 -3.93
CA ASP A 68 -7.70 -10.51 -3.29
C ASP A 68 -8.33 -9.89 -2.04
N LEU A 69 -9.67 -9.88 -2.01
CA LEU A 69 -10.46 -9.21 -0.98
C LEU A 69 -10.60 -10.03 0.30
N SER A 70 -10.22 -11.32 0.25
CA SER A 70 -10.33 -12.23 1.38
C SER A 70 -9.13 -12.17 2.33
N VAL A 71 -8.12 -11.36 2.02
CA VAL A 71 -6.84 -11.37 2.74
C VAL A 71 -6.35 -9.97 3.11
N SER A 72 -5.54 -9.94 4.16
CA SER A 72 -4.69 -8.78 4.44
C SER A 72 -3.36 -8.88 3.68
N TYR A 73 -2.75 -7.74 3.38
CA TYR A 73 -1.45 -7.62 2.72
C TYR A 73 -0.42 -7.01 3.66
N TRP A 74 0.77 -7.59 3.73
CA TRP A 74 1.84 -6.99 4.52
C TRP A 74 2.24 -5.62 3.98
N THR A 75 2.53 -4.69 4.89
CA THR A 75 3.19 -3.41 4.60
C THR A 75 4.52 -3.36 5.34
N ARG A 76 5.44 -2.50 4.92
CA ARG A 76 6.73 -2.31 5.61
C ARG A 76 6.62 -1.55 6.94
N ASP A 77 5.45 -1.05 7.30
CA ASP A 77 5.30 -0.17 8.46
C ASP A 77 5.21 -1.02 9.74
N GLU A 78 6.18 -0.81 10.64
CA GLU A 78 6.26 -1.49 11.93
C GLU A 78 5.47 -0.75 13.02
N VAL A 79 5.13 -1.47 14.09
CA VAL A 79 4.57 -0.87 15.31
C VAL A 79 5.69 -0.28 16.15
N LEU A 80 5.71 1.04 16.38
CA LEU A 80 6.87 1.73 16.97
C LEU A 80 7.28 1.21 18.36
N ASP A 81 6.32 0.89 19.21
CA ASP A 81 6.51 0.34 20.56
C ASP A 81 6.64 -1.19 20.57
N ASN A 82 6.47 -1.87 19.42
CA ASN A 82 6.55 -3.33 19.29
C ASN A 82 7.20 -3.79 17.97
N LYS A 83 8.25 -3.08 17.52
CA LYS A 83 8.89 -3.33 16.21
C LYS A 83 9.38 -4.76 16.04
N LYS A 84 9.82 -5.37 17.14
CA LYS A 84 10.34 -6.74 17.13
C LYS A 84 9.27 -7.76 16.71
N TYR A 85 8.02 -7.57 17.12
CA TYR A 85 7.00 -8.60 16.96
C TYR A 85 5.83 -8.19 16.08
N ALA A 86 5.63 -6.90 15.79
CA ALA A 86 4.40 -6.44 15.15
C ALA A 86 4.63 -5.47 13.97
N ALA A 87 3.75 -5.59 12.99
CA ALA A 87 3.68 -4.72 11.81
C ALA A 87 2.22 -4.47 11.41
N TYR A 88 1.99 -3.46 10.57
CA TYR A 88 0.67 -3.09 10.09
C TYR A 88 0.42 -3.71 8.70
N PRO A 89 -0.38 -4.79 8.56
CA PRO A 89 -0.90 -5.17 7.27
C PRO A 89 -2.08 -4.27 6.88
N PHE A 90 -2.44 -4.28 5.59
CA PHE A 90 -3.57 -3.55 5.05
C PHE A 90 -4.68 -4.52 4.62
N TYR A 91 -5.91 -4.24 5.04
CA TYR A 91 -7.10 -5.01 4.66
C TYR A 91 -8.13 -4.09 4.01
N PHE A 92 -8.41 -4.28 2.71
CA PHE A 92 -9.20 -3.35 1.91
C PHE A 92 -10.66 -3.23 2.34
N VAL A 93 -11.26 -4.25 2.95
CA VAL A 93 -12.65 -4.17 3.46
C VAL A 93 -12.79 -3.17 4.61
N GLN A 94 -11.75 -3.00 5.42
CA GLN A 94 -11.80 -2.15 6.62
C GLN A 94 -10.90 -0.89 6.50
N GLY A 95 -9.98 -0.85 5.54
CA GLY A 95 -8.98 0.22 5.41
C GLY A 95 -8.04 0.37 6.62
N ARG A 96 -7.87 -0.71 7.42
CA ARG A 96 -7.75 -0.59 8.88
C ARG A 96 -6.37 -0.23 9.47
N ASP A 97 -6.46 0.33 10.69
CA ASP A 97 -5.43 0.77 11.63
C ASP A 97 -5.12 -0.24 12.78
N THR A 98 -4.81 -1.50 12.47
CA THR A 98 -4.35 -2.45 13.52
C THR A 98 -3.08 -3.15 13.11
N TRP A 99 -2.37 -3.64 14.12
CA TRP A 99 -1.15 -4.42 13.94
C TRP A 99 -1.41 -5.91 14.11
N TYR A 100 -0.54 -6.72 13.52
CA TYR A 100 -0.53 -8.17 13.65
C TYR A 100 0.89 -8.66 13.93
N TYR A 101 1.00 -9.91 14.38
CA TYR A 101 2.30 -10.48 14.68
C TYR A 101 3.05 -10.76 13.38
N LYS A 102 4.33 -10.37 13.33
CA LYS A 102 5.20 -10.61 12.18
C LYS A 102 5.32 -12.09 11.81
N ALA A 103 4.98 -13.00 12.73
CA ALA A 103 4.92 -14.44 12.51
C ALA A 103 3.70 -14.90 11.67
N ASP A 104 2.62 -14.11 11.64
CA ASP A 104 1.40 -14.39 10.88
C ASP A 104 1.67 -14.37 9.37
N LYS A 105 0.83 -15.05 8.59
CA LYS A 105 1.04 -15.20 7.15
C LYS A 105 -0.02 -14.44 6.34
N TYR A 106 0.43 -13.43 5.61
CA TYR A 106 -0.43 -12.55 4.80
C TYR A 106 0.06 -12.45 3.35
N GLY A 107 -0.75 -11.79 2.53
CA GLY A 107 -0.44 -11.52 1.13
C GLY A 107 0.73 -10.56 0.97
N VAL A 108 1.42 -10.68 -0.17
CA VAL A 108 2.57 -9.84 -0.49
C VAL A 108 2.46 -9.36 -1.92
N ARG A 109 2.43 -8.03 -2.07
CA ARG A 109 2.57 -7.34 -3.36
C ARG A 109 3.66 -6.30 -3.21
N CYS A 110 4.66 -6.36 -4.10
CA CYS A 110 5.82 -5.48 -4.06
C CYS A 110 5.62 -4.32 -5.03
N ILE A 111 6.32 -3.21 -4.78
CA ILE A 111 6.34 -2.06 -5.68
C ILE A 111 7.75 -1.71 -6.11
N LYS A 112 7.86 -1.17 -7.33
CA LYS A 112 9.03 -0.44 -7.81
C LYS A 112 8.67 1.03 -8.01
N LYS A 113 9.64 1.93 -7.89
CA LYS A 113 9.46 3.31 -8.32
C LYS A 113 9.38 3.34 -9.84
N ALA A 114 8.39 4.04 -10.41
CA ALA A 114 8.42 4.36 -11.83
C ALA A 114 9.62 5.29 -12.11
N ASN A 115 10.34 5.02 -13.19
CA ASN A 115 11.49 5.81 -13.63
C ASN A 115 11.05 7.10 -14.31
#